data_AF-A0A1Q6EXZ7-F1
#
_entry.id   AF-A0A1Q6EXZ7-F1
#
_cell.length_a   1.000
_cell.length_b   1.000
_cell.length_c   1.000
_cell.angle_alpha   90.00
_cell.angle_beta   90.00
_cell.angle_gamma   90.00
#
_symmetry.space_group_name_H-M   'P 1'
#
loop_
_entity.id
_entity.type
_entity.pdbx_description
1 polymer ?
#
loop_
_entity_poly.entity_id
_entity_poly.type
_entity_poly.pdbx_seq_one_letter_code
_entity_poly.pdbx_strand_id
1 'polypeptide(L)'
;MQQNDETRFEDFVGLISGLYKEIQRIKTSEGARLGLKGSRMAGVTRAAVSRTLAHLEEGGYVEVDDSGDAAVKYRAPVRLTALGGESMSEADRIIREVLDTTGKAMGVEQREQMYASLRTILNTLREI
;
A
#
# COMPACT_ATOMS: atom_id res chain seq x y z
N MET A 1 18.90 -33.83 9.42
CA MET A 1 19.66 -32.62 9.10
C MET A 1 19.01 -31.48 9.87
N GLN A 2 19.59 -31.07 11.00
CA GLN A 2 19.03 -29.99 11.83
C GLN A 2 19.43 -28.65 11.19
N GLN A 3 18.45 -27.86 10.77
CA GLN A 3 18.66 -26.49 10.33
C GLN A 3 19.04 -25.67 11.58
N ASN A 4 20.20 -25.00 11.57
CA ASN A 4 20.61 -24.10 12.65
C ASN A 4 19.58 -22.96 12.79
N ASP A 5 19.24 -22.55 14.01
CA ASP A 5 18.29 -21.47 14.28
C ASP A 5 18.68 -20.16 13.58
N GLU A 6 19.97 -19.91 13.40
CA GLU A 6 20.51 -18.77 12.63
C GLU A 6 20.11 -18.85 11.15
N THR A 7 20.26 -20.02 10.52
CA THR A 7 19.82 -20.25 9.15
C THR A 7 18.30 -20.08 9.01
N ARG A 8 17.54 -20.55 10.02
CA ARG A 8 16.08 -20.43 10.03
C ARG A 8 15.60 -18.98 10.13
N PHE A 9 16.32 -18.15 10.89
CA PHE A 9 16.05 -16.72 10.99
C PHE A 9 16.40 -15.98 9.69
N GLU A 10 17.56 -16.24 9.10
CA GLU A 10 17.97 -15.64 7.83
C GLU A 10 17.02 -16.01 6.68
N ASP A 11 16.59 -17.28 6.60
CA ASP A 11 15.60 -17.73 5.61
C ASP A 11 14.27 -16.97 5.80
N PHE A 12 13.81 -16.82 7.04
CA PHE A 12 12.59 -16.08 7.36
C PHE A 12 12.69 -14.60 6.95
N VAL A 13 13.76 -13.91 7.34
CA VAL A 13 14.00 -12.49 6.99
C VAL A 13 14.12 -12.32 5.47
N GLY A 14 14.77 -13.26 4.80
CA GLY A 14 14.91 -13.31 3.35
C GLY A 14 13.56 -13.40 2.64
N LEU A 15 12.67 -14.29 3.08
CA LEU A 15 11.32 -14.43 2.52
C LEU A 15 10.48 -13.16 2.70
N ILE A 16 10.46 -12.57 3.90
CA ILE A 16 9.73 -11.32 4.16
C ILE A 16 10.27 -10.18 3.29
N SER A 17 11.59 -10.07 3.19
CA SER A 17 12.25 -9.06 2.35
C SER A 17 11.96 -9.25 0.87
N GLY A 18 11.93 -10.49 0.39
CA GLY A 18 11.53 -10.85 -0.96
C GLY A 18 10.09 -10.41 -1.25
N LEU A 19 9.14 -10.85 -0.42
CA LEU A 19 7.73 -10.48 -0.55
C LEU A 19 7.52 -8.96 -0.55
N TYR A 20 8.21 -8.24 0.34
CA TYR A 20 8.13 -6.77 0.37
C TYR A 20 8.59 -6.12 -0.94
N LYS A 21 9.71 -6.59 -1.52
CA LYS A 21 10.23 -6.08 -2.80
C LYS A 21 9.25 -6.34 -3.94
N GLU A 22 8.66 -7.53 -4.01
CA GLU A 22 7.64 -7.88 -5.01
C GLU A 22 6.43 -6.95 -4.92
N ILE A 23 5.92 -6.72 -3.71
CA ILE A 23 4.79 -5.82 -3.46
C ILE A 23 5.12 -4.38 -3.88
N GLN A 24 6.31 -3.87 -3.55
CA GLN A 24 6.70 -2.52 -3.97
C GLN A 24 6.84 -2.40 -5.48
N ARG A 25 7.34 -3.44 -6.16
CA ARG A 25 7.43 -3.43 -7.62
C ARG A 25 6.05 -3.39 -8.27
N ILE A 26 5.12 -4.24 -7.82
CA ILE A 26 3.74 -4.25 -8.32
C ILE A 26 3.12 -2.87 -8.12
N LYS A 27 3.17 -2.34 -6.89
CA LYS A 27 2.63 -1.02 -6.58
C LYS A 27 3.22 0.11 -7.44
N THR A 28 4.52 0.06 -7.74
CA THR A 28 5.16 1.06 -8.60
C THR A 28 4.68 0.95 -10.05
N SER A 29 4.61 -0.27 -10.58
CA SER A 29 4.10 -0.56 -11.92
C SER A 29 2.67 -0.06 -12.09
N GLU A 30 1.80 -0.44 -11.15
CA GLU A 30 0.37 -0.12 -11.21
C GLU A 30 0.09 1.36 -10.92
N GLY A 31 0.84 1.97 -10.00
CA GLY A 31 0.79 3.42 -9.79
C GLY A 31 1.19 4.20 -11.05
N ALA A 32 2.22 3.76 -11.78
CA ALA A 32 2.58 4.37 -13.05
C ALA A 32 1.48 4.22 -14.11
N ARG A 33 0.78 3.07 -14.16
CA ARG A 33 -0.35 2.81 -15.05
C ARG A 33 -1.52 3.76 -14.80
N LEU A 34 -1.75 4.12 -13.54
CA LEU A 34 -2.78 5.06 -13.10
C LEU A 34 -2.34 6.53 -13.20
N GLY A 35 -1.16 6.83 -13.78
CA GLY A 35 -0.63 8.20 -13.86
C GLY A 35 -0.12 8.76 -12.52
N LEU A 36 -0.08 7.94 -11.46
CA LEU A 36 0.39 8.30 -10.12
C LEU A 36 1.93 8.20 -10.07
N LYS A 37 2.63 9.11 -10.76
CA LYS A 37 4.10 9.14 -10.77
C LYS A 37 4.63 9.55 -9.39
N GLY A 38 5.38 8.66 -8.74
CA GLY A 38 6.14 9.00 -7.53
C GLY A 38 5.33 9.03 -6.23
N SER A 39 4.21 8.30 -6.16
CA SER A 39 3.45 8.11 -4.92
C SER A 39 4.27 7.30 -3.90
N ARG A 40 5.21 7.96 -3.23
CA ARG A 40 5.69 7.54 -1.91
C ARG A 40 4.46 7.47 -1.02
N MET A 41 3.84 6.30 -0.91
CA MET A 41 2.75 6.10 0.04
C MET A 41 3.23 6.58 1.39
N ALA A 42 2.42 7.45 1.99
CA ALA A 42 2.78 8.25 3.14
C ALA A 42 3.44 7.43 4.27
N GLY A 43 4.76 7.57 4.39
CA GLY A 43 5.41 7.61 5.69
C GLY A 43 5.06 8.96 6.30
N VAL A 44 4.10 8.94 7.21
CA VAL A 44 3.23 10.05 7.63
C VAL A 44 4.00 11.28 8.11
N THR A 45 4.31 12.20 7.20
CA THR A 45 4.72 13.59 7.53
C THR A 45 3.76 14.56 6.86
N ARG A 46 3.42 15.66 7.54
CA ARG A 46 2.51 16.70 7.01
C ARG A 46 2.96 17.22 5.64
N ALA A 47 4.27 17.36 5.44
CA ALA A 47 4.84 17.79 4.17
C ALA A 47 4.71 16.73 3.05
N ALA A 48 4.77 15.44 3.38
CA ALA A 48 4.53 14.39 2.40
C ALA A 48 3.06 14.37 1.95
N VAL A 49 2.12 14.45 2.90
CA VAL A 49 0.69 14.48 2.60
C VAL A 49 0.33 15.73 1.79
N SER A 50 0.86 16.91 2.15
CA SER A 50 0.60 18.15 1.40
C SER A 50 1.09 18.08 -0.05
N ARG A 51 2.26 17.49 -0.32
CA ARG A 51 2.77 17.32 -1.70
C ARG A 51 1.94 16.31 -2.49
N THR A 52 1.50 15.24 -1.84
CA THR A 52 0.61 14.25 -2.48
C THR A 52 -0.74 14.86 -2.82
N LEU A 53 -1.34 15.65 -1.91
CA LEU A 53 -2.59 16.35 -2.19
C LEU A 53 -2.46 17.35 -3.34
N ALA A 54 -1.40 18.17 -3.35
CA ALA A 54 -1.15 19.10 -4.45
C ALA A 54 -1.00 18.37 -5.81
N HIS A 55 -0.30 17.23 -5.83
CA HIS A 55 -0.15 16.44 -7.06
C HIS A 55 -1.46 15.79 -7.52
N LEU A 56 -2.29 15.34 -6.58
CA LEU A 56 -3.60 14.76 -6.89
C LEU A 56 -4.59 15.83 -7.37
N GLU A 57 -4.52 17.04 -6.81
CA GLU A 57 -5.34 18.19 -7.21
C GLU A 57 -4.91 18.71 -8.59
N GLU A 58 -3.61 18.89 -8.83
CA GLU A 58 -3.04 19.25 -10.14
C GLU A 58 -3.41 18.20 -11.21
N GLY A 59 -3.42 16.92 -10.83
CA GLY A 59 -3.84 15.83 -11.71
C GLY A 59 -5.35 15.68 -11.88
N GLY A 60 -6.17 16.51 -11.22
CA GLY A 60 -7.63 16.47 -11.31
C GLY A 60 -8.30 15.27 -10.64
N TYR A 61 -7.57 14.54 -9.78
CA TYR A 61 -8.09 13.37 -9.05
C TYR A 61 -8.84 13.76 -7.77
N VAL A 62 -8.50 14.91 -7.18
CA VAL A 62 -9.18 15.43 -5.99
C VAL A 62 -9.47 16.92 -6.14
N GLU A 63 -10.52 17.37 -5.47
CA GLU A 63 -10.83 18.78 -5.28
C GLU A 63 -10.70 19.12 -3.80
N VAL A 64 -10.05 20.24 -3.50
CA VAL A 64 -9.90 20.79 -2.15
C VAL A 64 -10.87 21.95 -2.01
N ASP A 65 -11.72 21.91 -0.99
CA ASP A 65 -12.63 23.02 -0.70
C ASP A 65 -11.83 24.22 -0.13
N ASP A 66 -11.44 25.15 -1.01
CA ASP A 66 -10.59 26.32 -0.69
C ASP A 66 -11.36 27.47 -0.01
N SER A 67 -12.45 27.16 0.68
CA SER A 67 -13.33 28.14 1.35
C SER A 67 -12.72 28.74 2.64
N GLY A 68 -11.41 28.59 2.87
CA GLY A 68 -10.74 29.04 4.10
C GLY A 68 -9.31 29.53 3.92
N ASP A 69 -8.84 30.29 4.91
CA ASP A 69 -7.54 30.97 4.96
C ASP A 69 -6.34 30.05 4.60
N ALA A 70 -5.38 30.57 3.84
CA ALA A 70 -4.28 29.82 3.20
C ALA A 70 -3.40 29.05 4.21
N ALA A 71 -3.43 29.42 5.49
CA ALA A 71 -2.75 28.73 6.59
C ALA A 71 -3.37 27.37 6.97
N VAL A 72 -4.58 27.05 6.49
CA VAL A 72 -5.41 25.90 6.93
C VAL A 72 -5.62 24.84 5.83
N LYS A 73 -4.96 24.96 4.66
CA LYS A 73 -5.13 24.03 3.51
C LYS A 73 -4.98 22.53 3.82
N TYR A 74 -4.23 22.15 4.85
CA TYR A 74 -4.12 20.74 5.26
C TYR A 74 -5.39 20.17 5.93
N ARG A 75 -6.28 21.03 6.43
CA ARG A 75 -7.54 20.64 7.10
C ARG A 75 -8.78 20.84 6.22
N ALA A 76 -8.61 21.40 5.02
CA ALA A 76 -9.71 21.58 4.09
C ALA A 76 -10.28 20.20 3.70
N PRO A 77 -11.61 20.02 3.65
CA PRO A 77 -12.22 18.80 3.17
C PRO A 77 -11.76 18.52 1.73
N VAL A 78 -11.21 17.32 1.51
CA VAL A 78 -10.78 16.84 0.20
C VAL A 78 -11.84 15.87 -0.33
N ARG A 79 -12.28 16.07 -1.58
CA ARG A 79 -13.24 15.19 -2.25
C ARG A 79 -12.61 14.55 -3.48
N LEU A 80 -12.98 13.31 -3.78
CA LEU A 80 -12.63 12.70 -5.05
C LEU A 80 -13.46 13.33 -6.16
N THR A 81 -12.81 13.62 -7.29
CA THR A 81 -13.51 13.93 -8.54
C THR A 81 -14.03 12.64 -9.18
N ALA A 82 -14.77 12.77 -10.29
CA ALA A 82 -15.13 11.61 -11.10
C ALA A 82 -13.89 10.82 -11.57
N LEU A 83 -12.87 11.53 -12.06
CA LEU A 83 -11.58 10.95 -12.47
C LEU A 83 -10.87 10.25 -11.30
N GLY A 84 -10.89 10.87 -10.11
CA GLY A 84 -10.39 10.26 -8.89
C GLY A 84 -11.12 8.98 -8.52
N GLY A 85 -12.45 8.98 -8.61
CA GLY A 85 -13.29 7.81 -8.34
C GLY A 85 -13.04 6.65 -9.33
N GLU A 86 -12.91 6.96 -10.62
CA GLU A 86 -12.57 5.98 -11.66
C GLU A 86 -11.17 5.39 -11.43
N SER A 87 -10.19 6.25 -11.13
CA SER A 87 -8.81 5.82 -10.84
C SER A 87 -8.72 4.92 -9.61
N MET A 88 -9.50 5.22 -8.56
CA MET A 88 -9.61 4.37 -7.37
C MET A 88 -10.29 3.03 -7.68
N SER A 89 -11.34 3.03 -8.51
CA SER A 89 -12.01 1.80 -8.93
C SER A 89 -11.08 0.90 -9.74
N GLU A 90 -10.24 1.48 -10.58
CA GLU A 90 -9.22 0.76 -11.33
C GLU A 90 -8.11 0.22 -10.42
N ALA A 91 -7.67 0.99 -9.41
CA ALA A 91 -6.74 0.51 -8.38
C ALA A 91 -7.31 -0.69 -7.61
N ASP A 92 -8.58 -0.63 -7.20
CA ASP A 92 -9.27 -1.73 -6.54
C ASP A 92 -9.33 -2.98 -7.42
N ARG A 93 -9.58 -2.81 -8.72
CA ARG A 93 -9.58 -3.92 -9.69
C ARG A 93 -8.21 -4.60 -9.76
N ILE A 94 -7.14 -3.82 -9.88
CA ILE A 94 -5.75 -4.29 -9.91
C ILE A 94 -5.42 -5.07 -8.62
N ILE A 95 -5.78 -4.51 -7.46
CA ILE A 95 -5.53 -5.18 -6.17
C ILE A 95 -6.24 -6.53 -6.13
N ARG A 96 -7.51 -6.60 -6.56
CA ARG A 96 -8.25 -7.86 -6.62
C ARG A 96 -7.61 -8.86 -7.57
N GLU A 97 -7.11 -8.43 -8.72
CA GLU A 97 -6.45 -9.29 -9.70
C GLU A 97 -5.14 -9.88 -9.15
N VAL A 98 -4.33 -9.06 -8.48
CA VAL A 98 -3.10 -9.52 -7.81
C VAL A 98 -3.42 -10.53 -6.70
N LEU A 99 -4.45 -10.25 -5.89
CA LEU A 99 -4.90 -11.15 -4.83
C LEU A 99 -5.52 -12.44 -5.38
N ASP A 100 -6.26 -12.40 -6.48
CA ASP A 100 -6.83 -13.59 -7.12
C ASP A 100 -5.73 -14.46 -7.74
N THR A 101 -4.76 -13.85 -8.41
CA THR A 101 -3.62 -14.57 -9.02
C THR A 101 -2.78 -15.28 -7.98
N THR A 102 -2.40 -14.57 -6.90
CA THR A 102 -1.65 -15.15 -5.78
C THR A 102 -2.53 -16.11 -4.98
N GLY A 103 -3.82 -15.82 -4.85
CA GLY A 103 -4.81 -16.62 -4.15
C GLY A 103 -5.01 -17.98 -4.81
N LYS A 104 -5.03 -18.08 -6.14
CA LYS A 104 -5.16 -19.36 -6.86
C LYS A 104 -4.05 -20.37 -6.57
N ALA A 105 -2.87 -19.90 -6.15
CA ALA A 105 -1.75 -20.78 -5.81
C ALA A 105 -1.96 -21.55 -4.49
N MET A 106 -2.92 -21.14 -3.65
CA MET A 106 -3.17 -21.71 -2.32
C MET A 106 -4.66 -21.92 -2.06
N GLY A 107 -5.03 -23.02 -1.42
CA GLY A 107 -6.42 -23.22 -0.96
C GLY A 107 -6.86 -22.17 0.06
N VAL A 108 -8.17 -21.95 0.21
CA VAL A 108 -8.75 -20.94 1.14
C VAL A 108 -8.20 -21.13 2.57
N GLU A 109 -8.29 -22.35 3.09
CA GLU A 109 -7.84 -22.71 4.44
C GLU A 109 -6.34 -22.45 4.65
N GLN A 110 -5.51 -22.78 3.66
CA GLN A 110 -4.07 -22.55 3.73
C GLN A 110 -3.73 -21.04 3.78
N ARG A 111 -4.50 -20.21 3.07
CA ARG A 111 -4.35 -18.74 3.13
C ARG A 111 -4.78 -18.19 4.48
N GLU A 112 -5.87 -18.69 5.05
CA GLU A 112 -6.34 -18.27 6.38
C GLU A 112 -5.30 -18.60 7.45
N GLN A 113 -4.73 -19.80 7.44
CA GLN A 113 -3.65 -20.17 8.37
C GLN A 113 -2.39 -19.32 8.18
N MET A 114 -2.01 -19.02 6.93
CA MET A 114 -0.88 -18.14 6.64
C MET A 114 -1.12 -16.74 7.23
N TYR A 115 -2.30 -16.15 7.00
CA TYR A 115 -2.62 -14.83 7.55
C TYR A 115 -2.66 -14.82 9.08
N ALA A 116 -3.21 -15.86 9.70
CA ALA A 116 -3.19 -16.02 11.15
C ALA A 116 -1.75 -16.08 11.69
N SER A 117 -0.88 -16.87 11.04
CA SER A 117 0.52 -17.01 11.44
C SER A 117 1.28 -15.68 11.32
N LEU A 118 1.16 -14.98 10.18
CA LEU A 118 1.78 -13.69 9.96
C LEU A 118 1.27 -12.63 10.96
N ARG A 119 -0.02 -12.65 11.30
CA ARG A 119 -0.61 -11.75 12.29
C ARG A 119 -0.01 -11.99 13.67
N THR A 120 0.08 -13.23 14.10
CA THR A 120 0.68 -13.61 15.39
C THR A 120 2.13 -13.16 15.45
N ILE A 121 2.93 -13.48 14.43
CA ILE A 121 4.34 -13.06 14.35
C ILE A 121 4.48 -11.55 14.44
N LEU A 122 3.68 -10.79 13.67
CA LEU A 122 3.71 -9.33 13.69
C LEU A 122 3.39 -8.76 15.09
N ASN A 123 2.42 -9.35 15.80
CA ASN A 123 2.06 -8.90 17.13
C ASN A 123 3.19 -9.18 18.13
N THR A 124 3.77 -10.38 18.12
CA THR A 124 4.91 -10.71 18.98
C THR A 124 6.12 -9.80 18.70
N LEU A 125 6.44 -9.53 17.44
CA LEU A 125 7.55 -8.63 17.09
C LEU A 125 7.35 -7.19 17.56
N ARG A 126 6.11 -6.74 17.80
CA ARG A 126 5.80 -5.40 18.34
C ARG A 126 5.95 -5.32 19.85
N GLU A 127 5.96 -6.47 20.52
CA GLU A 127 6.07 -6.58 21.99
C GLU A 127 7.52 -6.77 22.46
N ILE A 128 8.45 -6.98 21.52
CA ILE A 128 9.90 -7.01 21.75
C ILE A 128 10.48 -5.61 21.57
#